data_AF-A0A8J3LB05-F1
#
_entry.id   AF-A0A8J3LB05-F1
#
_cell.length_a   1.000
_cell.length_b   1.000
_cell.length_c   1.000
_cell.angle_alpha   90.00
_cell.angle_beta   90.00
_cell.angle_gamma   90.00
#
_symmetry.space_group_name_H-M   'P 1'
#
loop_
_entity.id
_entity.type
_entity.pdbx_description
1 polymer ?
#
loop_
_entity_poly.entity_id
_entity_poly.type
_entity_poly.pdbx_seq_one_letter_code
_entity_poly.pdbx_strand_id
1 'polypeptide(L)'
;MERAPGREDTITLWRAATQAEHDVLAATGWKAWPASTPGRGFDAYAERRSAERIAQSLAATGGVGYVTSFDVQSAFVDHCLQYRRGDEGGIGYGLPEAEIPGLNEHTVGAVIEQADYRAALGSHEFASGHAQALPASWRGYLQRPAWFRRGWLPRGRYLWLYTPREGVELADAWGEDSVELHPGIAIIGGDGSREHLAVDLRHDDPPVVLVDAFGSEGWEDAIEQTPSVTHLIDLLDAGTFDFTWE
;
A
#
# COMPACT_ATOMS: atom_id res chain seq x y z
N MET A 1 2.58 36.23 -19.45
CA MET A 1 3.51 35.10 -19.54
C MET A 1 3.63 34.57 -18.13
N GLU A 2 2.74 33.67 -17.76
CA GLU A 2 2.60 33.18 -16.39
C GLU A 2 3.72 32.18 -16.11
N ARG A 3 4.52 32.45 -15.08
CA ARG A 3 5.54 31.52 -14.60
C ARG A 3 4.79 30.28 -14.11
N ALA A 4 5.14 29.09 -14.62
CA ALA A 4 4.73 27.86 -13.97
C ALA A 4 5.17 27.92 -12.49
N PRO A 5 4.31 27.59 -11.53
CA PRO A 5 4.66 27.63 -10.12
C PRO A 5 5.90 26.77 -9.88
N GLY A 6 6.84 27.30 -9.09
CA GLY A 6 7.98 26.50 -8.64
C GLY A 6 7.48 25.43 -7.67
N ARG A 7 8.28 24.38 -7.42
CA ARG A 7 7.97 23.35 -6.40
C ARG A 7 7.79 23.95 -4.98
N GLU A 8 8.26 25.18 -4.76
CA GLU A 8 8.07 25.95 -3.52
C GLU A 8 6.67 26.58 -3.38
N ASP A 9 5.88 26.65 -4.46
CA ASP A 9 4.54 27.24 -4.47
C ASP A 9 3.41 26.21 -4.26
N THR A 10 3.75 24.93 -4.08
CA THR A 10 2.79 23.82 -3.95
C THR A 10 2.85 23.15 -2.58
N ILE A 11 1.71 22.69 -2.11
CA ILE A 11 1.57 21.81 -0.95
C ILE A 11 1.10 20.43 -1.38
N THR A 12 1.73 19.38 -0.84
CA THR A 12 1.28 18.00 -1.03
C THR A 12 0.14 17.70 -0.06
N LEU A 13 -1.00 17.27 -0.61
CA LEU A 13 -2.13 16.78 0.15
C LEU A 13 -2.32 15.28 -0.08
N TRP A 14 -2.91 14.64 0.92
CA TRP A 14 -3.16 13.21 0.96
C TRP A 14 -4.65 12.94 1.02
N ARG A 15 -5.16 11.98 0.27
CA ARG A 15 -6.57 11.61 0.31
C ARG A 15 -6.74 10.10 0.26
N ALA A 16 -7.64 9.60 1.10
CA ALA A 16 -8.14 8.24 0.98
C ALA A 16 -9.20 8.17 -0.12
N ALA A 17 -9.15 7.15 -0.96
CA ALA A 17 -10.09 6.92 -2.05
C ALA A 17 -10.72 5.54 -1.96
N THR A 18 -12.01 5.46 -2.29
CA THR A 18 -12.72 4.20 -2.54
C THR A 18 -12.34 3.63 -3.91
N GLN A 19 -12.74 2.40 -4.21
CA GLN A 19 -12.58 1.83 -5.56
C GLN A 19 -13.20 2.70 -6.65
N ALA A 20 -14.43 3.18 -6.44
CA ALA A 20 -15.13 3.98 -7.44
C ALA A 20 -14.39 5.31 -7.73
N GLU A 21 -13.88 5.97 -6.70
CA GLU A 21 -13.09 7.20 -6.88
C GLU A 21 -11.75 6.93 -7.56
N HIS A 22 -11.09 5.84 -7.17
CA HIS A 22 -9.84 5.39 -7.77
C HIS A 22 -10.00 5.06 -9.27
N ASP A 23 -11.10 4.40 -9.66
CA ASP A 23 -11.39 4.07 -11.06
C ASP A 23 -11.61 5.33 -11.90
N VAL A 24 -12.27 6.36 -11.34
CA VAL A 24 -12.42 7.65 -12.04
C VAL A 24 -11.07 8.36 -12.16
N LEU A 25 -10.23 8.36 -11.12
CA LEU A 25 -8.88 8.89 -11.23
C LEU A 25 -8.11 8.21 -12.36
N ALA A 26 -8.11 6.87 -12.40
CA ALA A 26 -7.46 6.11 -13.46
C ALA A 26 -8.02 6.47 -14.85
N ALA A 27 -9.35 6.58 -15.00
CA ALA A 27 -10.00 6.95 -16.26
C ALA A 27 -9.66 8.37 -16.74
N THR A 28 -9.34 9.29 -15.83
CA THR A 28 -8.90 10.66 -16.15
C THR A 28 -7.39 10.75 -16.40
N GLY A 29 -6.68 9.63 -16.39
CA GLY A 29 -5.22 9.62 -16.46
C GLY A 29 -4.57 10.22 -15.23
N TRP A 30 -5.20 10.07 -14.06
CA TRP A 30 -4.74 10.54 -12.75
C TRP A 30 -4.68 12.06 -12.60
N LYS A 31 -5.55 12.79 -13.32
CA LYS A 31 -5.51 14.26 -13.35
C LYS A 31 -6.70 14.94 -12.69
N ALA A 32 -7.81 14.23 -12.50
CA ALA A 32 -9.03 14.86 -12.01
C ALA A 32 -9.76 13.98 -11.00
N TRP A 33 -10.01 14.57 -9.83
CA TRP A 33 -10.88 14.01 -8.82
C TRP A 33 -12.34 13.99 -9.30
N PRO A 34 -13.09 12.91 -9.03
CA PRO A 34 -14.52 12.88 -9.27
C PRO A 34 -15.26 13.85 -8.34
N ALA A 35 -16.53 14.11 -8.67
CA ALA A 35 -17.49 14.61 -7.70
C ALA A 35 -17.51 13.71 -6.45
N SER A 36 -17.82 14.29 -5.30
CA SER A 36 -17.81 13.54 -4.04
C SER A 36 -18.88 12.44 -4.07
N THR A 37 -18.55 11.27 -3.51
CA THR A 37 -19.53 10.17 -3.41
C THR A 37 -20.67 10.61 -2.48
N PRO A 38 -21.96 10.37 -2.81
CA PRO A 38 -23.07 10.76 -1.95
C PRO A 38 -22.90 10.30 -0.50
N GLY A 39 -23.00 11.23 0.45
CA GLY A 39 -22.80 10.96 1.88
C GLY A 39 -21.34 10.99 2.36
N ARG A 40 -20.37 11.17 1.46
CA ARG A 40 -18.95 11.34 1.78
C ARG A 40 -18.47 12.66 1.19
N GLY A 41 -17.83 13.52 1.99
CA GLY A 41 -17.27 14.79 1.51
C GLY A 41 -15.93 14.62 0.77
N PHE A 42 -15.39 15.75 0.32
CA PHE A 42 -14.00 15.83 -0.14
C PHE A 42 -13.10 16.30 1.01
N ASP A 43 -12.58 15.33 1.78
CA ASP A 43 -11.53 15.55 2.77
C ASP A 43 -10.15 15.15 2.22
N ALA A 44 -9.19 16.08 2.31
CA ALA A 44 -7.78 15.84 2.06
C ALA A 44 -6.96 16.21 3.31
N TYR A 45 -5.74 15.72 3.45
CA TYR A 45 -4.97 15.79 4.69
C TYR A 45 -3.55 16.28 4.42
N ALA A 46 -2.98 17.06 5.33
CA ALA A 46 -1.58 17.47 5.24
C ALA A 46 -0.61 16.28 5.51
N GLU A 47 -1.08 15.27 6.25
CA GLU A 47 -0.28 14.13 6.68
C GLU A 47 -0.77 12.81 6.05
N ARG A 48 0.17 12.04 5.48
CA ARG A 48 -0.09 10.69 4.94
C ARG A 48 -0.84 9.78 5.90
N ARG A 49 -0.43 9.74 7.17
CA ARG A 49 -1.01 8.87 8.20
C ARG A 49 -2.50 9.13 8.42
N SER A 50 -2.96 10.37 8.25
CA SER A 50 -4.38 10.68 8.37
C SER A 50 -5.18 10.06 7.22
N ALA A 51 -4.66 10.09 5.99
CA ALA A 51 -5.29 9.41 4.86
C ALA A 51 -5.23 7.88 5.00
N GLU A 52 -4.14 7.32 5.52
CA GLU A 52 -4.00 5.87 5.76
C GLU A 52 -5.06 5.33 6.71
N ARG A 53 -5.34 6.01 7.83
CA ARG A 53 -6.40 5.58 8.77
C ARG A 53 -7.76 5.52 8.09
N ILE A 54 -8.09 6.52 7.27
CA ILE A 54 -9.36 6.53 6.54
C ILE A 54 -9.38 5.43 5.46
N ALA A 55 -8.27 5.21 4.75
CA ALA A 55 -8.16 4.13 3.77
C ALA A 55 -8.36 2.75 4.42
N GLN A 56 -7.79 2.51 5.61
CA GLN A 56 -8.02 1.28 6.36
C GLN A 56 -9.50 1.13 6.78
N SER A 57 -10.15 2.21 7.22
CA SER A 57 -11.60 2.18 7.52
C SER A 57 -12.46 1.90 6.28
N LEU A 58 -12.06 2.42 5.11
CA LEU A 58 -12.73 2.13 3.84
C LEU A 58 -12.51 0.68 3.41
N ALA A 59 -11.30 0.14 3.56
CA ALA A 59 -11.03 -1.26 3.28
C ALA A 59 -11.88 -2.19 4.18
N ALA A 60 -11.99 -1.88 5.46
CA ALA A 60 -12.76 -2.67 6.42
C ALA A 60 -14.27 -2.74 6.11
N THR A 61 -14.84 -1.70 5.51
CA THR A 61 -16.29 -1.62 5.24
C THR A 61 -16.66 -1.81 3.77
N GLY A 62 -15.76 -1.45 2.86
CA GLY A 62 -15.97 -1.40 1.41
C GLY A 62 -15.04 -2.30 0.61
N GLY A 63 -14.24 -3.16 1.24
CA GLY A 63 -13.39 -4.15 0.58
C GLY A 63 -11.99 -3.65 0.21
N VAL A 64 -11.85 -2.36 -0.07
CA VAL A 64 -10.59 -1.73 -0.47
C VAL A 64 -10.56 -0.25 -0.08
N GLY A 65 -9.37 0.26 0.23
CA GLY A 65 -9.12 1.66 0.45
C GLY A 65 -7.74 2.04 -0.07
N TYR A 66 -7.69 3.08 -0.89
CA TYR A 66 -6.46 3.59 -1.47
C TYR A 66 -6.01 4.83 -0.72
N VAL A 67 -4.71 5.04 -0.62
CA VAL A 67 -4.10 6.31 -0.22
C VAL A 67 -3.51 6.93 -1.47
N THR A 68 -3.75 8.22 -1.65
CA THR A 68 -3.21 8.98 -2.77
C THR A 68 -2.54 10.25 -2.26
N SER A 69 -1.58 10.76 -3.03
CA SER A 69 -0.99 12.09 -2.84
C SER A 69 -1.15 12.92 -4.10
N PHE A 70 -1.28 14.23 -3.95
CA PHE A 70 -1.30 15.16 -5.06
C PHE A 70 -0.78 16.52 -4.61
N ASP A 71 -0.09 17.21 -5.50
CA ASP A 71 0.40 18.55 -5.26
C ASP A 71 -0.64 19.56 -5.75
N VAL A 72 -0.92 20.58 -4.94
CA VAL A 72 -1.85 21.66 -5.28
C VAL A 72 -1.20 23.00 -4.99
N GLN A 73 -1.54 24.02 -5.77
CA GLN A 73 -1.04 25.38 -5.53
C GLN A 73 -1.47 25.88 -4.15
N SER A 74 -0.49 26.36 -3.36
CA SER A 74 -0.72 26.76 -1.96
C SER A 74 -1.74 27.90 -1.85
N ALA A 75 -1.75 28.84 -2.79
CA ALA A 75 -2.71 29.94 -2.83
C ALA A 75 -4.17 29.47 -2.96
N PHE A 76 -4.41 28.36 -3.68
CA PHE A 76 -5.75 27.76 -3.77
C PHE A 76 -6.17 27.15 -2.43
N VAL A 77 -5.25 26.47 -1.75
CA VAL A 77 -5.51 25.87 -0.42
C VAL A 77 -5.87 26.96 0.58
N ASP A 78 -5.10 28.03 0.65
CA ASP A 78 -5.32 29.12 1.61
C ASP A 78 -6.67 29.83 1.40
N HIS A 79 -7.17 29.87 0.16
CA HIS A 79 -8.41 30.55 -0.20
C HIS A 79 -9.65 29.65 -0.13
N CYS A 80 -9.56 28.41 -0.63
CA CYS A 80 -10.72 27.56 -0.87
C CYS A 80 -10.85 26.42 0.15
N LEU A 81 -9.75 25.92 0.71
CA LEU A 81 -9.79 24.78 1.62
C LEU A 81 -10.02 25.23 3.05
N GLN A 82 -11.17 24.83 3.60
CA GLN A 82 -11.48 25.11 5.00
C GLN A 82 -10.74 24.11 5.88
N TYR A 83 -9.84 24.64 6.70
CA TYR A 83 -9.20 23.86 7.75
C TYR A 83 -10.27 23.29 8.69
N ARG A 84 -10.33 21.96 8.80
CA ARG A 84 -11.22 21.25 9.73
C ARG A 84 -10.39 20.30 10.59
N ARG A 85 -10.63 20.35 11.90
CA ARG A 85 -10.16 19.30 12.79
C ARG A 85 -11.11 18.11 12.59
N GLY A 86 -10.59 17.01 12.06
CA GLY A 86 -11.36 15.78 11.90
C GLY A 86 -11.67 15.14 13.25
N ASP A 87 -12.78 14.42 13.29
CA ASP A 87 -13.35 13.80 14.50
C ASP A 87 -12.41 12.75 15.12
N GLU A 88 -11.56 12.13 14.28
CA GLU A 88 -10.57 11.12 14.66
C GLU A 88 -9.16 11.70 14.91
N GLY A 89 -9.04 13.00 15.19
CA GLY A 89 -7.78 13.65 15.54
C GLY A 89 -6.84 13.94 14.37
N GLY A 90 -7.25 13.65 13.14
CA GLY A 90 -6.53 14.06 11.93
C GLY A 90 -6.80 15.52 11.57
N ILE A 91 -5.77 16.24 11.14
CA ILE A 91 -5.89 17.58 10.57
C ILE A 91 -6.23 17.43 9.09
N GLY A 92 -7.40 17.91 8.68
CA GLY A 92 -7.90 17.78 7.30
C GLY A 92 -8.40 19.10 6.73
N TYR A 93 -8.46 19.14 5.41
CA TYR A 93 -9.04 20.19 4.61
C TYR A 93 -10.33 19.68 4.01
N GLY A 94 -11.43 20.36 4.33
CA GLY A 94 -12.71 20.11 3.69
C GLY A 94 -12.88 20.97 2.45
N LEU A 95 -13.20 20.35 1.32
CA LEU A 95 -13.55 21.05 0.10
C LEU A 95 -15.06 20.90 -0.18
N PRO A 96 -15.79 22.00 -0.39
CA PRO A 96 -17.15 21.93 -0.96
C PRO A 96 -17.12 21.30 -2.34
N GLU A 97 -18.16 20.52 -2.69
CA GLU A 97 -18.21 19.82 -3.98
C GLU A 97 -18.09 20.76 -5.19
N ALA A 98 -18.65 21.97 -5.09
CA ALA A 98 -18.59 23.00 -6.13
C ALA A 98 -17.15 23.47 -6.45
N GLU A 99 -16.21 23.30 -5.53
CA GLU A 99 -14.82 23.73 -5.68
C GLU A 99 -13.91 22.61 -6.22
N ILE A 100 -14.40 21.38 -6.40
CA ILE A 100 -13.63 20.25 -6.97
C ILE A 100 -13.08 20.57 -8.37
N PRO A 101 -13.83 21.20 -9.29
CA PRO A 101 -13.28 21.63 -10.57
C PRO A 101 -12.09 22.58 -10.40
N GLY A 102 -12.21 23.55 -9.48
CA GLY A 102 -11.12 24.46 -9.13
C GLY A 102 -9.91 23.72 -8.57
N LEU A 103 -10.12 22.73 -7.70
CA LEU A 103 -9.03 21.88 -7.20
C LEU A 103 -8.31 21.17 -8.35
N ASN A 104 -9.05 20.59 -9.29
CA ASN A 104 -8.47 19.87 -10.42
C ASN A 104 -7.64 20.80 -11.33
N GLU A 105 -8.09 22.04 -11.53
CA GLU A 105 -7.35 23.07 -12.29
C GLU A 105 -6.04 23.49 -11.59
N HIS A 106 -6.03 23.51 -10.25
CA HIS A 106 -4.88 23.91 -9.44
C HIS A 106 -4.02 22.72 -8.99
N THR A 107 -4.40 21.49 -9.34
CA THR A 107 -3.60 20.29 -9.11
C THR A 107 -2.42 20.28 -10.08
N VAL A 108 -1.21 20.14 -9.56
CA VAL A 108 0.02 20.15 -10.32
C VAL A 108 0.51 18.72 -10.49
N GLY A 109 0.71 18.30 -11.74
CA GLY A 109 1.13 16.93 -12.05
C GLY A 109 -0.02 15.93 -11.97
N ALA A 110 0.30 14.70 -11.57
CA ALA A 110 -0.67 13.61 -11.45
C ALA A 110 -0.92 13.28 -9.97
N VAL A 111 -2.12 12.80 -9.69
CA VAL A 111 -2.43 12.11 -8.44
C VAL A 111 -1.67 10.78 -8.44
N ILE A 112 -0.95 10.50 -7.36
CA ILE A 112 -0.13 9.28 -7.23
C ILE A 112 -0.80 8.34 -6.24
N GLU A 113 -1.03 7.08 -6.63
CA GLU A 113 -1.37 6.01 -5.68
C GLU A 113 -0.17 5.75 -4.76
N GLN A 114 -0.40 5.89 -3.47
CA GLN A 114 0.62 5.81 -2.42
C GLN A 114 0.57 4.49 -1.66
N ALA A 115 -0.65 3.97 -1.43
CA ALA A 115 -0.88 2.67 -0.81
C ALA A 115 -2.25 2.11 -1.20
N ASP A 116 -2.38 0.80 -1.13
CA ASP A 116 -3.60 0.01 -1.30
C ASP A 116 -3.77 -0.85 -0.04
N TYR A 117 -4.93 -0.72 0.60
CA TYR A 117 -5.37 -1.55 1.72
C TYR A 117 -6.55 -2.41 1.29
N ARG A 118 -6.55 -3.68 1.71
CA ARG A 118 -7.58 -4.66 1.36
C ARG A 118 -8.29 -5.17 2.61
N ALA A 119 -9.54 -5.59 2.43
CA ALA A 119 -10.31 -6.25 3.48
C ALA A 119 -9.70 -7.60 3.87
N ALA A 120 -10.11 -8.06 5.05
CA ALA A 120 -9.75 -9.36 5.60
C ALA A 120 -9.95 -10.50 4.59
N LEU A 121 -8.93 -11.35 4.46
CA LEU A 121 -9.04 -12.58 3.70
C LEU A 121 -9.88 -13.63 4.46
N GLY A 122 -10.69 -14.39 3.73
CA GLY A 122 -11.46 -15.48 4.31
C GLY A 122 -10.58 -16.67 4.68
N SER A 123 -10.97 -17.44 5.69
CA SER A 123 -10.20 -18.63 6.14
C SER A 123 -9.97 -19.69 5.06
N HIS A 124 -10.79 -19.69 4.01
CA HIS A 124 -10.64 -20.59 2.85
C HIS A 124 -9.36 -20.33 2.05
N GLU A 125 -8.83 -19.10 2.06
CA GLU A 125 -7.55 -18.76 1.41
C GLU A 125 -6.35 -19.49 2.05
N PHE A 126 -6.53 -20.06 3.26
CA PHE A 126 -5.49 -20.76 4.02
C PHE A 126 -5.72 -22.28 4.13
N ALA A 127 -6.69 -22.82 3.39
CA ALA A 127 -7.18 -24.18 3.62
C ALA A 127 -6.32 -25.31 3.01
N SER A 128 -5.33 -24.99 2.17
CA SER A 128 -4.56 -26.00 1.43
C SER A 128 -3.13 -25.58 1.10
N GLY A 129 -2.25 -26.57 0.93
CA GLY A 129 -0.90 -26.37 0.41
C GLY A 129 -0.03 -25.48 1.31
N HIS A 130 0.90 -24.74 0.70
CA HIS A 130 1.81 -23.83 1.40
C HIS A 130 1.07 -22.73 2.19
N ALA A 131 -0.16 -22.35 1.77
CA ALA A 131 -0.98 -21.39 2.50
C ALA A 131 -1.38 -21.88 3.91
N GLN A 132 -1.50 -23.20 4.12
CA GLN A 132 -1.77 -23.78 5.44
C GLN A 132 -0.54 -23.70 6.36
N ALA A 133 0.66 -23.76 5.78
CA ALA A 133 1.92 -23.72 6.51
C ALA A 133 2.33 -22.29 6.93
N LEU A 134 1.64 -21.26 6.43
CA LEU A 134 1.92 -19.87 6.79
C LEU A 134 1.82 -19.64 8.31
N PRO A 135 2.73 -18.85 8.90
CA PRO A 135 2.72 -18.56 10.33
C PRO A 135 1.41 -17.95 10.79
N ALA A 136 0.98 -18.31 12.00
CA ALA A 136 -0.29 -17.81 12.57
C ALA A 136 -0.31 -16.28 12.66
N SER A 137 0.83 -15.64 12.91
CA SER A 137 0.99 -14.18 12.89
C SER A 137 0.68 -13.59 11.52
N TRP A 138 1.23 -14.18 10.44
CA TRP A 138 0.96 -13.73 9.07
C TRP A 138 -0.49 -13.93 8.66
N ARG A 139 -1.07 -15.10 8.96
CA ARG A 139 -2.49 -15.38 8.70
C ARG A 139 -3.36 -14.39 9.46
N GLY A 140 -3.06 -14.14 10.72
CA GLY A 140 -3.75 -13.15 11.54
C GLY A 140 -3.67 -11.74 10.96
N TYR A 141 -2.52 -11.33 10.43
CA TYR A 141 -2.33 -10.05 9.75
C TYR A 141 -3.24 -9.90 8.52
N LEU A 142 -3.24 -10.90 7.63
CA LEU A 142 -4.09 -10.90 6.42
C LEU A 142 -5.59 -11.01 6.71
N GLN A 143 -5.96 -11.46 7.91
CA GLN A 143 -7.35 -11.54 8.38
C GLN A 143 -7.80 -10.31 9.19
N ARG A 144 -6.94 -9.29 9.35
CA ARG A 144 -7.33 -8.02 9.96
C ARG A 144 -8.39 -7.32 9.10
N PRO A 145 -9.24 -6.45 9.70
CA PRO A 145 -10.26 -5.71 8.95
C PRO A 145 -9.70 -4.95 7.74
N ALA A 146 -8.46 -4.47 7.85
CA ALA A 146 -7.69 -3.94 6.74
C ALA A 146 -6.23 -4.41 6.85
N TRP A 147 -5.63 -4.82 5.74
CA TRP A 147 -4.21 -5.14 5.64
C TRP A 147 -3.58 -4.38 4.47
N PHE A 148 -2.31 -3.98 4.62
CA PHE A 148 -1.57 -3.30 3.55
C PHE A 148 -1.27 -4.30 2.44
N ARG A 149 -1.72 -3.99 1.22
CA ARG A 149 -1.56 -4.83 0.04
C ARG A 149 -0.35 -4.43 -0.77
N ARG A 150 -0.19 -3.14 -1.05
CA ARG A 150 0.94 -2.60 -1.80
C ARG A 150 1.09 -1.10 -1.60
N GLY A 151 2.25 -0.55 -1.92
CA GLY A 151 2.49 0.88 -1.82
C GLY A 151 3.96 1.27 -1.73
N TRP A 152 4.21 2.57 -1.72
CA TRP A 152 5.56 3.13 -1.63
C TRP A 152 6.08 3.10 -0.19
N LEU A 153 7.29 2.56 -0.06
CA LEU A 153 8.10 2.50 1.14
C LEU A 153 8.87 3.81 1.35
N PRO A 154 9.39 4.08 2.58
CA PRO A 154 10.05 5.33 2.90
C PRO A 154 11.23 5.72 1.99
N ARG A 155 12.02 4.75 1.49
CA ARG A 155 13.14 5.01 0.57
C ARG A 155 12.76 4.95 -0.92
N GLY A 156 11.46 4.93 -1.24
CA GLY A 156 10.97 5.04 -2.61
C GLY A 156 10.96 3.73 -3.40
N ARG A 157 11.14 2.59 -2.72
CA ARG A 157 10.82 1.26 -3.28
C ARG A 157 9.32 1.01 -3.18
N TYR A 158 8.81 0.17 -4.07
CA TYR A 158 7.41 -0.25 -4.04
C TYR A 158 7.35 -1.64 -3.40
N LEU A 159 6.48 -1.84 -2.41
CA LEU A 159 6.21 -3.17 -1.85
C LEU A 159 4.89 -3.66 -2.39
N TRP A 160 4.83 -4.94 -2.76
CA TRP A 160 3.61 -5.66 -3.08
C TRP A 160 3.57 -6.94 -2.24
N LEU A 161 2.59 -7.04 -1.34
CA LEU A 161 2.31 -8.23 -0.55
C LEU A 161 1.25 -9.09 -1.23
N TYR A 162 1.48 -10.39 -1.29
CA TYR A 162 0.64 -11.35 -2.00
C TYR A 162 -0.42 -11.96 -1.10
N THR A 163 -1.53 -12.36 -1.72
CA THR A 163 -2.47 -13.29 -1.09
C THR A 163 -1.80 -14.66 -1.02
N PRO A 164 -2.25 -15.57 -0.14
CA PRO A 164 -1.68 -16.91 -0.08
C PRO A 164 -1.76 -17.65 -1.41
N ARG A 165 -2.84 -17.46 -2.18
CA ARG A 165 -2.99 -18.04 -3.52
C ARG A 165 -1.92 -17.53 -4.48
N GLU A 166 -1.72 -16.23 -4.56
CA GLU A 166 -0.70 -15.64 -5.45
C GLU A 166 0.71 -16.08 -5.06
N GLY A 167 0.99 -16.22 -3.75
CA GLY A 167 2.27 -16.76 -3.28
C GLY A 167 2.51 -18.19 -3.73
N VAL A 168 1.47 -19.04 -3.68
CA VAL A 168 1.52 -20.42 -4.21
C VAL A 168 1.71 -20.43 -5.72
N GLU A 169 0.93 -19.64 -6.46
CA GLU A 169 1.03 -19.54 -7.91
C GLU A 169 2.43 -19.08 -8.36
N LEU A 170 3.05 -18.15 -7.63
CA LEU A 170 4.42 -17.71 -7.89
C LEU A 170 5.45 -18.79 -7.56
N ALA A 171 5.30 -19.49 -6.43
CA ALA A 171 6.21 -20.58 -6.06
C ALA A 171 6.16 -21.71 -7.08
N ASP A 172 4.96 -22.10 -7.53
CA ASP A 172 4.77 -23.10 -8.59
C ASP A 172 5.38 -22.62 -9.92
N ALA A 173 5.34 -21.30 -10.20
CA ALA A 173 5.92 -20.72 -11.40
C ALA A 173 7.46 -20.63 -11.40
N TRP A 174 8.13 -20.66 -10.24
CA TRP A 174 9.59 -20.72 -10.17
C TRP A 174 10.17 -22.03 -10.73
N GLY A 175 9.33 -23.05 -10.91
CA GLY A 175 9.72 -24.38 -11.37
C GLY A 175 10.15 -25.31 -10.24
N GLU A 176 10.12 -26.61 -10.50
CA GLU A 176 10.42 -27.66 -9.50
C GLU A 176 11.82 -27.48 -8.90
N ASP A 177 12.83 -27.23 -9.74
CA ASP A 177 14.23 -27.07 -9.30
C ASP A 177 14.40 -25.93 -8.27
N SER A 178 13.78 -24.76 -8.51
CA SER A 178 13.94 -23.59 -7.64
C SER A 178 13.28 -23.79 -6.27
N VAL A 179 12.17 -24.53 -6.21
CA VAL A 179 11.50 -24.88 -4.95
C VAL A 179 12.27 -25.98 -4.21
N GLU A 180 12.91 -26.90 -4.93
CA GLU A 180 13.81 -27.90 -4.34
C GLU A 180 15.04 -27.26 -3.69
N LEU A 181 15.57 -26.17 -4.25
CA LEU A 181 16.66 -25.39 -3.66
C LEU A 181 16.22 -24.60 -2.41
N HIS A 182 14.93 -24.30 -2.28
CA HIS A 182 14.36 -23.52 -1.17
C HIS A 182 13.26 -24.30 -0.44
N PRO A 183 13.58 -25.45 0.19
CA PRO A 183 12.57 -26.25 0.88
C PRO A 183 11.93 -25.43 2.01
N GLY A 184 10.60 -25.40 2.04
CA GLY A 184 9.85 -24.63 3.05
C GLY A 184 9.72 -23.15 2.73
N ILE A 185 10.00 -22.71 1.49
CA ILE A 185 9.74 -21.33 1.08
C ILE A 185 8.25 -21.03 1.04
N ALA A 186 7.86 -19.88 1.58
CA ALA A 186 6.53 -19.32 1.38
C ALA A 186 6.65 -17.87 0.89
N ILE A 187 6.37 -17.64 -0.38
CA ILE A 187 6.43 -16.31 -1.00
C ILE A 187 5.25 -15.48 -0.50
N ILE A 188 5.55 -14.30 0.06
CA ILE A 188 4.57 -13.39 0.65
C ILE A 188 4.55 -12.00 0.00
N GLY A 189 5.51 -11.69 -0.86
CA GLY A 189 5.55 -10.42 -1.55
C GLY A 189 6.76 -10.25 -2.47
N GLY A 190 6.99 -9.00 -2.86
CA GLY A 190 8.15 -8.57 -3.64
C GLY A 190 8.04 -7.09 -3.97
N ASP A 191 8.94 -6.60 -4.80
CA ASP A 191 8.92 -5.20 -5.29
C ASP A 191 8.46 -5.07 -6.75
N GLY A 192 8.01 -6.19 -7.34
CA GLY A 192 7.64 -6.28 -8.76
C GLY A 192 8.82 -6.59 -9.69
N SER A 193 10.00 -6.85 -9.13
CA SER A 193 11.17 -7.31 -9.87
C SER A 193 11.36 -8.84 -9.75
N ARG A 194 12.61 -9.30 -9.89
CA ARG A 194 12.98 -10.73 -9.82
C ARG A 194 13.05 -11.24 -8.39
N GLU A 195 13.35 -10.37 -7.44
CA GLU A 195 13.47 -10.74 -6.05
C GLU A 195 12.11 -10.76 -5.35
N HIS A 196 11.93 -11.76 -4.50
CA HIS A 196 10.69 -12.00 -3.80
C HIS A 196 10.90 -12.06 -2.30
N LEU A 197 9.98 -11.44 -1.57
CA LEU A 197 9.89 -11.51 -0.13
C LEU A 197 9.27 -12.86 0.24
N ALA A 198 9.99 -13.66 1.03
CA ALA A 198 9.58 -15.00 1.42
C ALA A 198 9.80 -15.26 2.91
N VAL A 199 9.01 -16.19 3.44
CA VAL A 199 9.14 -16.72 4.80
C VAL A 199 9.89 -18.04 4.72
N ASP A 200 10.92 -18.20 5.53
CA ASP A 200 11.67 -19.45 5.66
C ASP A 200 11.04 -20.35 6.73
N LEU A 201 10.17 -21.27 6.31
CA LEU A 201 9.41 -22.13 7.22
C LEU A 201 10.23 -23.27 7.83
N ARG A 202 11.55 -23.33 7.59
CA ARG A 202 12.44 -24.31 8.24
C ARG A 202 12.71 -23.98 9.71
N HIS A 203 12.35 -22.77 10.14
CA HIS A 203 12.59 -22.24 11.49
C HIS A 203 11.29 -22.14 12.29
N ASP A 204 11.38 -22.34 13.60
CA ASP A 204 10.23 -22.24 14.52
C ASP A 204 9.67 -20.79 14.61
N ASP A 205 10.56 -19.79 14.61
CA ASP A 205 10.24 -18.38 14.41
C ASP A 205 10.81 -17.95 13.07
N PRO A 206 10.03 -18.03 12.00
CA PRO A 206 10.58 -17.98 10.65
C PRO A 206 10.97 -16.56 10.25
N PRO A 207 12.22 -16.35 9.81
CA PRO A 207 12.64 -15.07 9.30
C PRO A 207 11.92 -14.75 7.99
N VAL A 208 11.86 -13.46 7.69
CA VAL A 208 11.48 -12.98 6.37
C VAL A 208 12.75 -12.61 5.63
N VAL A 209 12.90 -13.20 4.45
CA VAL A 209 14.08 -13.04 3.62
C VAL A 209 13.68 -12.56 2.23
N LEU A 210 14.66 -12.06 1.49
CA LEU A 210 14.57 -11.78 0.09
C LEU A 210 15.31 -12.87 -0.68
N VAL A 211 14.61 -13.52 -1.61
CA VAL A 211 15.15 -14.63 -2.41
C VAL A 211 15.01 -14.29 -3.88
N ASP A 212 16.04 -14.65 -4.64
CA ASP A 212 16.04 -14.51 -6.08
C ASP A 212 15.61 -15.82 -6.76
N ALA A 213 14.46 -15.78 -7.43
CA ALA A 213 13.84 -16.93 -8.08
C ALA A 213 14.71 -17.66 -9.12
N PHE A 214 15.64 -16.96 -9.77
CA PHE A 214 16.43 -17.54 -10.87
C PHE A 214 17.94 -17.39 -10.68
N GLY A 215 18.39 -16.73 -9.61
CA GLY A 215 19.81 -16.53 -9.31
C GLY A 215 20.29 -17.30 -8.09
N SER A 216 19.37 -17.68 -7.22
CA SER A 216 19.70 -18.33 -5.95
C SER A 216 20.02 -19.81 -6.16
N GLU A 217 21.16 -20.25 -5.61
CA GLU A 217 21.53 -21.68 -5.53
C GLU A 217 21.00 -22.34 -4.24
N GLY A 218 20.39 -21.55 -3.34
CA GLY A 218 19.81 -22.04 -2.10
C GLY A 218 19.64 -20.95 -1.05
N TRP A 219 19.29 -21.36 0.17
CA TRP A 219 19.06 -20.42 1.26
C TRP A 219 20.29 -19.61 1.70
N GLU A 220 21.49 -20.01 1.30
CA GLU A 220 22.73 -19.25 1.49
C GLU A 220 22.76 -17.90 0.77
N ASP A 221 22.01 -17.76 -0.32
CA ASP A 221 21.89 -16.52 -1.10
C ASP A 221 20.73 -15.64 -0.62
N ALA A 222 19.92 -16.14 0.33
CA ALA A 222 18.79 -15.41 0.86
C ALA A 222 19.25 -14.26 1.78
N ILE A 223 18.73 -13.06 1.53
CA ILE A 223 19.08 -11.86 2.31
C ILE A 223 18.01 -11.64 3.38
N GLU A 224 18.38 -11.77 4.65
CA GLU A 224 17.44 -11.49 5.75
C GLU A 224 16.91 -10.06 5.69
N GLN A 225 15.58 -9.93 5.69
CA GLN A 225 14.88 -8.65 5.75
C GLN A 225 14.42 -8.36 7.19
N THR A 226 13.86 -9.38 7.84
CA THR A 226 13.47 -9.31 9.25
C THR A 226 13.70 -10.67 9.94
N PRO A 227 14.06 -10.67 11.23
CA PRO A 227 14.30 -11.91 11.98
C PRO A 227 13.04 -12.74 12.22
N SER A 228 11.85 -12.14 12.07
CA SER A 228 10.58 -12.85 12.16
C SER A 228 9.46 -12.17 11.39
N VAL A 229 8.42 -12.95 11.08
CA VAL A 229 7.16 -12.44 10.53
C VAL A 229 6.50 -11.40 11.45
N THR A 230 6.56 -11.60 12.76
CA THR A 230 5.98 -10.64 13.72
C THR A 230 6.70 -9.28 13.61
N HIS A 231 8.03 -9.30 13.50
CA HIS A 231 8.81 -8.07 13.32
C HIS A 231 8.49 -7.38 11.98
N LEU A 232 8.28 -8.13 10.89
CA LEU A 232 7.78 -7.55 9.63
C LEU A 232 6.45 -6.83 9.85
N ILE A 233 5.49 -7.46 10.52
CA ILE A 233 4.16 -6.88 10.78
C ILE A 233 4.30 -5.57 11.58
N ASP A 234 5.15 -5.53 12.60
CA ASP A 234 5.39 -4.32 13.38
C ASP A 234 5.96 -3.18 12.51
N LEU A 235 6.88 -3.49 11.59
CA LEU A 235 7.45 -2.50 10.67
C LEU A 235 6.43 -2.01 9.64
N LEU A 236 5.54 -2.89 9.15
CA LEU A 236 4.44 -2.54 8.26
C LEU A 236 3.41 -1.63 8.96
N ASP A 237 3.01 -1.98 10.18
CA ASP A 237 2.08 -1.20 11.00
C ASP A 237 2.66 0.19 11.35
N ALA A 238 3.97 0.26 11.56
CA ALA A 238 4.69 1.51 11.78
C ALA A 238 4.93 2.31 10.48
N GLY A 239 4.75 1.71 9.30
CA GLY A 239 5.09 2.33 8.01
C GLY A 239 6.59 2.57 7.82
N THR A 240 7.43 1.72 8.44
CA THR A 240 8.89 1.89 8.49
C THR A 240 9.68 0.76 7.81
N PHE A 241 9.00 -0.29 7.34
CA PHE A 241 9.63 -1.35 6.57
C PHE A 241 10.32 -0.79 5.32
N ASP A 242 11.54 -1.26 5.06
CA ASP A 242 12.26 -1.02 3.82
C ASP A 242 13.11 -2.25 3.47
N PHE A 243 13.41 -2.43 2.18
CA PHE A 243 14.19 -3.58 1.73
C PHE A 243 15.69 -3.40 2.08
N THR A 244 16.30 -4.51 2.47
CA THR A 244 17.75 -4.65 2.69
C THR A 244 18.33 -5.47 1.54
N TRP A 245 19.48 -5.05 1.02
CA TRP A 245 20.10 -5.62 -0.18
C TRP A 245 21.57 -6.04 0.05
N GLU A 246 22.05 -5.93 1.28
CA GLU A 246 23.44 -6.20 1.71
C GLU A 246 23.45 -7.15 2.90
#